data_AF-A0A7S4B6H4-F1
#
_entry.id   AF-A0A7S4B6H4-F1
#
_cell.length_a   1.000
_cell.length_b   1.000
_cell.length_c   1.000
_cell.angle_alpha   90.00
_cell.angle_beta   90.00
_cell.angle_gamma   90.00
#
_symmetry.space_group_name_H-M   'P 1'
#
loop_
_entity.id
_entity.type
_entity.pdbx_description
1 polymer ?
#
loop_
_entity_poly.entity_id
_entity_poly.type
_entity_poly.pdbx_seq_one_letter_code
_entity_poly.pdbx_strand_id
1 'polypeptide(L)'
;AQQRLLHEVQLPLLRAFAAELRTRASSATLLSDEAVGEWGALGALLQTIFFCAQLLSEWQETDPLLDFAPDMLQSRVTGSEQAEAVSCLPGGTAMAAGVFTPVLRALDSIASELEEHAIERVGANFSSGCRRYFHERRDLRFLPLLTSVVELDVSPALSEPLSQLRTELVALQAVAPPASMRRVWQRIAADADSLFAEQLLRHVQLSPGGAVQLCRDLRAVIESFARFSSRPATSLRRLHESCQLLELSAAERSRMLRLMATPAEHSVDGSTAQRKALTDLGIHVISAAEGRDFLSRMHND
;
A
#
# COMPACT_ATOMS: atom_id res chain seq x y z
N ALA A 1 -14.11 34.33 30.57
CA ALA A 1 -12.76 34.73 30.13
C ALA A 1 -12.05 33.60 29.36
N GLN A 2 -11.97 32.39 29.91
CA GLN A 2 -11.32 31.24 29.26
C GLN A 2 -11.93 30.88 27.89
N GLN A 3 -13.26 30.84 27.75
CA GLN A 3 -13.93 30.61 26.46
C GLN A 3 -13.57 31.67 25.41
N ARG A 4 -13.50 32.95 25.80
CA ARG A 4 -13.06 34.03 24.88
C ARG A 4 -11.61 33.86 24.47
N LEU A 5 -10.72 33.52 25.40
CA LEU A 5 -9.31 33.22 25.07
C LEU A 5 -9.19 32.05 24.08
N LEU A 6 -9.97 30.99 24.29
CA LEU A 6 -9.99 29.81 23.42
C LEU A 6 -10.45 30.18 22.00
N HIS A 7 -11.60 30.85 21.88
CA HIS A 7 -12.21 31.16 20.59
C HIS A 7 -11.59 32.35 19.86
N GLU A 8 -11.20 33.41 20.57
CA GLU A 8 -10.69 34.65 19.97
C GLU A 8 -9.16 34.60 19.74
N VAL A 9 -8.43 33.73 20.44
CA VAL A 9 -6.96 33.68 20.36
C VAL A 9 -6.43 32.30 19.97
N GLN A 10 -6.71 31.26 20.76
CA GLN A 10 -6.07 29.96 20.59
C GLN A 10 -6.48 29.26 19.28
N LEU A 11 -7.78 29.18 18.98
CA LEU A 11 -8.26 28.56 17.75
C LEU A 11 -7.79 29.29 16.47
N PRO A 12 -7.88 30.64 16.37
CA PRO A 12 -7.29 31.36 15.24
C PRO A 12 -5.79 31.10 15.06
N LEU A 13 -5.03 31.09 16.16
CA LEU A 13 -3.59 30.82 16.10
C LEU A 13 -3.29 29.40 15.59
N LEU A 14 -4.00 28.39 16.08
CA LEU A 14 -3.86 27.00 15.63
C LEU A 14 -4.24 26.82 14.15
N ARG A 15 -5.27 27.55 13.69
CA ARG A 15 -5.65 27.54 12.27
C ARG A 15 -4.59 28.21 11.39
N ALA A 16 -4.05 29.34 11.83
CA ALA A 16 -2.95 30.01 11.14
C ALA A 16 -1.70 29.12 11.08
N PHE A 17 -1.38 28.42 12.17
CA PHE A 17 -0.30 27.45 12.22
C PHE A 17 -0.52 26.29 11.23
N ALA A 18 -1.71 25.71 11.16
CA ALA A 18 -2.02 24.66 10.20
C ALA A 18 -1.91 25.15 8.73
N ALA A 19 -2.32 26.39 8.44
CA ALA A 19 -2.16 26.98 7.12
C ALA A 19 -0.68 27.19 6.73
N GLU A 20 0.15 27.62 7.68
CA GLU A 20 1.60 27.74 7.50
C GLU A 20 2.25 26.36 7.27
N LEU A 21 1.85 25.34 8.04
CA LEU A 21 2.32 23.97 7.84
C LEU A 21 1.98 23.45 6.44
N ARG A 22 0.77 23.72 5.94
CA ARG A 22 0.38 23.34 4.57
C ARG A 22 1.26 24.03 3.54
N THR A 23 1.52 25.32 3.69
CA THR A 23 2.41 26.07 2.78
C THR A 23 3.82 25.46 2.77
N ARG A 24 4.33 25.08 3.95
CA ARG A 24 5.63 24.38 4.05
C ARG A 24 5.59 22.97 3.47
N ALA A 25 4.50 22.24 3.62
CA ALA A 25 4.31 20.92 3.01
C ALA A 25 4.40 21.02 1.48
N SER A 26 3.72 22.00 0.87
CA SER A 26 3.83 22.26 -0.57
C SER A 26 5.26 22.63 -1.01
N SER A 27 6.03 23.33 -0.18
CA SER A 27 7.44 23.61 -0.49
C SER A 27 8.36 22.40 -0.29
N ALA A 28 8.12 21.59 0.74
CA ALA A 28 8.95 20.44 1.08
C ALA A 28 8.79 19.29 0.06
N THR A 29 7.58 19.11 -0.48
CA THR A 29 7.33 18.15 -1.56
C THR A 29 8.18 18.47 -2.78
N LEU A 30 8.24 19.74 -3.20
CA LEU A 30 9.10 20.19 -4.30
C LEU A 30 10.59 19.93 -4.06
N LEU A 31 11.07 20.17 -2.84
CA LEU A 31 12.49 19.96 -2.49
C LEU A 31 12.85 18.48 -2.36
N SER A 32 11.89 17.63 -1.98
CA SER A 32 12.16 16.21 -1.81
C SER A 32 12.46 15.50 -3.14
N ASP A 33 12.10 16.05 -4.29
CA ASP A 33 12.28 15.35 -5.59
C ASP A 33 13.74 15.16 -6.01
N GLU A 34 14.70 15.85 -5.38
CA GLU A 34 16.08 15.95 -5.89
C GLU A 34 16.96 14.70 -5.64
N ALA A 35 16.78 13.96 -4.53
CA ALA A 35 17.69 12.86 -4.18
C ALA A 35 17.06 11.68 -3.41
N VAL A 36 17.32 10.45 -3.87
CA VAL A 36 16.87 9.19 -3.24
C VAL A 36 17.30 9.13 -1.77
N GLY A 37 16.38 8.79 -0.89
CA GLY A 37 16.64 8.68 0.55
C GLY A 37 16.62 10.00 1.32
N GLU A 38 16.43 11.14 0.66
CA GLU A 38 16.29 12.44 1.32
C GLU A 38 14.83 12.74 1.67
N TRP A 39 14.48 12.46 2.92
CA TRP A 39 13.12 12.65 3.46
C TRP A 39 13.07 13.62 4.65
N GLY A 40 14.16 14.33 4.95
CA GLY A 40 14.32 15.10 6.19
C GLY A 40 13.23 16.15 6.41
N ALA A 41 12.93 16.98 5.40
CA ALA A 41 11.92 18.03 5.51
C ALA A 41 10.49 17.45 5.65
N LEU A 42 10.14 16.46 4.82
CA LEU A 42 8.85 15.78 4.86
C LEU A 42 8.63 15.07 6.21
N GLY A 43 9.65 14.36 6.68
CA GLY A 43 9.61 13.67 7.98
C GLY A 43 9.46 14.63 9.15
N ALA A 44 10.19 15.76 9.16
CA ALA A 44 10.05 16.77 10.19
C ALA A 44 8.62 17.36 10.25
N LEU A 45 7.98 17.57 9.09
CA LEU A 45 6.58 18.01 9.03
C LEU A 45 5.62 16.95 9.56
N LEU A 46 5.77 15.69 9.14
CA LEU A 46 4.92 14.60 9.64
C LEU A 46 5.04 14.41 11.15
N GLN A 47 6.26 14.50 11.72
CA GLN A 47 6.48 14.43 13.17
C GLN A 47 5.85 15.60 13.91
N THR A 48 5.97 16.82 13.36
CA THR A 48 5.34 18.01 13.92
C THR A 48 3.82 17.86 13.95
N ILE A 49 3.23 17.43 12.83
CA ILE A 49 1.79 17.18 12.73
C ILE A 49 1.34 16.12 13.72
N PHE A 50 2.06 15.00 13.81
CA PHE A 50 1.75 13.92 14.74
C PHE A 50 1.76 14.38 16.19
N PHE A 51 2.81 15.08 16.61
CA PHE A 51 2.91 15.61 17.97
C PHE A 51 1.80 16.61 18.30
N CYS A 52 1.54 17.57 17.40
CA CYS A 52 0.47 18.54 17.58
C CYS A 52 -0.91 17.88 17.66
N ALA A 53 -1.17 16.88 16.82
CA ALA A 53 -2.43 16.15 16.82
C ALA A 53 -2.65 15.37 18.13
N GLN A 54 -1.62 14.71 18.66
CA GLN A 54 -1.70 14.03 19.96
C GLN A 54 -1.98 15.02 21.09
N LEU A 55 -1.23 16.12 21.17
CA LEU A 55 -1.40 17.14 22.21
C LEU A 55 -2.80 17.76 22.18
N LEU A 56 -3.31 18.11 21.00
CA LEU A 56 -4.66 18.67 20.85
C LEU A 56 -5.76 17.65 21.18
N SER A 57 -5.52 16.36 20.91
CA SER A 57 -6.44 15.28 21.26
C SER A 57 -6.50 15.04 22.77
N GLU A 58 -5.37 15.13 23.47
CA GLU A 58 -5.31 15.08 24.93
C GLU A 58 -6.00 16.30 25.55
N TRP A 59 -5.77 17.50 24.98
CA TRP A 59 -6.36 18.73 25.52
C TRP A 59 -7.88 18.73 25.42
N GLN A 60 -8.47 18.31 24.30
CA GLN A 60 -9.93 18.26 24.18
C GLN A 60 -10.61 17.30 25.18
N GLU A 61 -9.88 16.33 25.73
CA GLU A 61 -10.39 15.37 26.73
C GLU A 61 -10.32 15.92 28.16
N THR A 62 -9.67 17.07 28.39
CA THR A 62 -9.60 17.68 29.72
C THR A 62 -10.95 18.28 30.14
N ASP A 63 -11.34 18.04 31.39
CA ASP A 63 -12.62 18.44 32.01
C ASP A 63 -13.13 19.86 31.64
N PRO A 64 -12.33 20.95 31.65
CA PRO A 64 -12.86 22.27 31.30
C PRO A 64 -13.25 22.41 29.83
N LEU A 65 -12.71 21.58 28.93
CA LEU A 65 -12.96 21.67 27.49
C LEU A 65 -14.12 20.79 27.01
N LEU A 66 -14.45 19.74 27.77
CA LEU A 66 -15.62 18.90 27.52
C LEU A 66 -16.93 19.70 27.65
N ASP A 67 -16.99 20.62 28.61
CA ASP A 67 -18.14 21.51 28.83
C ASP A 67 -18.37 22.50 27.68
N PHE A 68 -17.37 22.77 26.84
CA PHE A 68 -17.51 23.68 25.68
C PHE A 68 -17.91 22.98 24.37
N ALA A 69 -17.87 21.64 24.33
CA ALA A 69 -18.29 20.85 23.17
C ALA A 69 -19.81 20.91 22.84
N PRO A 70 -20.76 20.89 23.81
CA PRO A 70 -22.19 20.81 23.49
C PRO A 70 -22.77 22.07 22.80
N ASP A 71 -22.21 23.26 23.03
CA ASP A 71 -22.70 24.51 22.43
C ASP A 71 -22.41 24.63 20.94
N MET A 72 -21.36 23.97 20.44
CA MET A 72 -21.00 24.00 19.01
C MET A 72 -21.86 23.07 18.14
N LEU A 73 -22.43 22.01 18.73
CA LEU A 73 -23.35 21.10 18.05
C LEU A 73 -24.74 21.73 17.85
N GLN A 74 -25.23 22.50 18.82
CA GLN A 74 -26.55 23.14 18.71
C GLN A 74 -26.58 24.27 17.67
N SER A 75 -25.46 24.93 17.40
CA SER A 75 -25.35 25.96 16.35
C SER A 75 -25.35 25.39 14.92
N ARG A 76 -25.14 24.08 14.73
CA ARG A 76 -25.05 23.44 13.39
C ARG A 76 -26.26 22.61 12.99
N VAL A 77 -27.18 22.31 13.91
CA VAL A 77 -28.39 21.51 13.61
C VAL A 77 -29.41 22.25 12.73
N THR A 78 -29.17 23.51 12.36
CA THR A 78 -30.01 24.25 11.40
C THR A 78 -29.53 24.23 9.95
N GLY A 79 -28.48 23.46 9.58
CA GLY A 79 -28.04 23.44 8.18
C GLY A 79 -27.18 22.26 7.74
N SER A 80 -27.78 21.43 6.88
CA SER A 80 -27.17 20.53 5.90
C SER A 80 -26.66 19.17 6.37
N GLU A 81 -27.35 18.15 5.84
CA GLU A 81 -26.95 16.76 5.73
C GLU A 81 -25.70 16.64 4.85
N GLN A 82 -24.64 15.99 5.37
CA GLN A 82 -23.68 15.17 4.62
C GLN A 82 -22.70 14.57 5.63
N ALA A 83 -22.99 13.35 6.06
CA ALA A 83 -22.10 12.51 6.85
C ALA A 83 -21.27 11.65 5.89
N GLU A 84 -20.05 12.08 5.59
CA GLU A 84 -19.04 11.25 4.93
C GLU A 84 -17.96 10.80 5.91
N ALA A 85 -17.48 9.59 5.65
CA ALA A 85 -16.74 8.70 6.53
C ALA A 85 -15.43 9.30 7.06
N VAL A 86 -15.27 9.29 8.39
CA VAL A 86 -14.03 9.67 9.09
C VAL A 86 -13.14 8.43 9.22
N SER A 87 -11.94 8.49 8.63
CA SER A 87 -10.98 7.38 8.65
C SER A 87 -9.66 7.78 9.33
N CYS A 88 -9.35 7.03 10.39
CA CYS A 88 -8.05 6.47 10.77
C CYS A 88 -6.85 7.37 11.17
N LEU A 89 -6.98 8.03 12.33
CA LEU A 89 -5.87 8.22 13.28
C LEU A 89 -5.65 6.95 14.13
N PRO A 90 -4.43 6.69 14.66
CA PRO A 90 -4.18 5.50 15.47
C PRO A 90 -4.87 5.62 16.85
N GLY A 91 -5.90 4.79 17.07
CA GLY A 91 -6.68 4.75 18.32
C GLY A 91 -8.18 4.94 18.12
N GLY A 92 -8.77 4.33 17.08
CA GLY A 92 -10.14 4.57 16.61
C GLY A 92 -11.25 4.31 17.64
N THR A 93 -11.48 5.28 18.52
CA THR A 93 -12.81 5.66 18.99
C THR A 93 -13.33 6.74 18.04
N ALA A 94 -14.63 6.72 17.73
CA ALA A 94 -15.26 7.84 17.03
C ALA A 94 -14.92 9.11 17.82
N MET A 95 -14.12 10.02 17.24
CA MET A 95 -13.73 11.24 17.93
C MET A 95 -15.01 11.97 18.31
N ALA A 96 -15.31 12.03 19.62
CA ALA A 96 -16.34 12.90 20.14
C ALA A 96 -16.07 14.30 19.57
N ALA A 97 -17.10 14.95 19.01
CA ALA A 97 -16.94 16.25 18.39
C ALA A 97 -16.43 17.25 19.44
N GLY A 98 -15.15 17.61 19.34
CA GLY A 98 -14.45 18.49 20.26
C GLY A 98 -14.14 19.85 19.63
N VAL A 99 -13.78 20.82 20.47
CA VAL A 99 -13.47 22.20 20.02
C VAL A 99 -12.30 22.26 19.02
N PHE A 100 -11.35 21.31 19.12
CA PHE A 100 -10.19 21.22 18.22
C PHE A 100 -10.42 20.35 16.98
N THR A 101 -11.58 19.70 16.84
CA THR A 101 -11.86 18.80 15.71
C THR A 101 -11.59 19.43 14.33
N PRO A 102 -11.93 20.70 14.04
CA PRO A 102 -11.60 21.31 12.75
C PRO A 102 -10.09 21.41 12.49
N VAL A 103 -9.29 21.71 13.52
CA VAL A 103 -7.83 21.81 13.42
C VAL A 103 -7.22 20.42 13.23
N LEU A 104 -7.68 19.43 14.00
CA LEU A 104 -7.25 18.04 13.89
C LEU A 104 -7.49 17.47 12.49
N ARG A 105 -8.66 17.74 11.88
CA ARG A 105 -8.94 17.37 10.48
C ARG A 105 -8.01 18.08 9.49
N ALA A 106 -7.70 19.36 9.72
CA ALA A 106 -6.77 20.08 8.86
C ALA A 106 -5.36 19.49 8.93
N LEU A 107 -4.88 19.14 10.13
CA LEU A 107 -3.61 18.47 10.35
C LEU A 107 -3.57 17.08 9.69
N ASP A 108 -4.62 16.28 9.84
CA ASP A 108 -4.74 14.95 9.21
C ASP A 108 -4.77 15.02 7.68
N SER A 109 -5.44 16.03 7.11
CA SER A 109 -5.41 16.32 5.68
C SER A 109 -3.99 16.62 5.19
N ILE A 110 -3.23 17.47 5.91
CA ILE A 110 -1.84 17.79 5.53
C ILE A 110 -0.96 16.54 5.65
N ALA A 111 -1.13 15.71 6.69
CA ALA A 111 -0.40 14.46 6.81
C ALA A 111 -0.69 13.51 5.64
N SER A 112 -1.97 13.39 5.25
CA SER A 112 -2.38 12.57 4.11
C SER A 112 -1.78 13.08 2.79
N GLU A 113 -1.74 14.40 2.57
CA GLU A 113 -1.10 15.02 1.41
C GLU A 113 0.41 14.69 1.35
N LEU A 114 1.11 14.78 2.49
CA LEU A 114 2.54 14.44 2.58
C LEU A 114 2.81 12.94 2.39
N GLU A 115 1.94 12.08 2.91
CA GLU A 115 2.01 10.63 2.72
C GLU A 115 1.79 10.26 1.26
N GLU A 116 0.79 10.85 0.59
CA GLU A 116 0.54 10.63 -0.83
C GLU A 116 1.74 11.03 -1.69
N HIS A 117 2.36 12.17 -1.39
CA HIS A 117 3.60 12.57 -2.09
C HIS A 117 4.73 11.54 -1.93
N ALA A 118 4.92 11.01 -0.72
CA ALA A 118 5.91 9.97 -0.49
C ALA A 118 5.58 8.67 -1.27
N ILE A 119 4.30 8.30 -1.32
CA ILE A 119 3.80 7.14 -2.07
C ILE A 119 4.05 7.33 -3.57
N GLU A 120 3.63 8.46 -4.14
CA GLU A 120 3.79 8.79 -5.55
C GLU A 120 5.25 8.77 -5.97
N ARG A 121 6.11 9.42 -5.19
CA ARG A 121 7.55 9.48 -5.47
C ARG A 121 8.21 8.10 -5.43
N VAL A 122 8.02 7.33 -4.37
CA VAL A 122 8.62 5.98 -4.26
C VAL A 122 8.05 5.05 -5.32
N GLY A 123 6.74 5.10 -5.56
CA GLY A 123 6.06 4.33 -6.59
C GLY A 123 6.56 4.65 -8.00
N ALA A 124 6.72 5.94 -8.33
CA ALA A 124 7.24 6.38 -9.62
C ALA A 124 8.70 5.95 -9.83
N ASN A 125 9.56 6.11 -8.82
CA ASN A 125 10.95 5.66 -8.87
C ASN A 125 11.05 4.15 -9.08
N PHE A 126 10.30 3.36 -8.30
CA PHE A 126 10.29 1.91 -8.41
C PHE A 126 9.74 1.43 -9.75
N SER A 127 8.61 1.99 -10.19
CA SER A 127 8.00 1.67 -11.49
C SER A 127 8.93 2.00 -12.66
N SER A 128 9.58 3.16 -12.61
CA SER A 128 10.58 3.56 -13.61
C SER A 128 11.77 2.61 -13.63
N GLY A 129 12.33 2.27 -12.46
CA GLY A 129 13.42 1.32 -12.32
C GLY A 129 13.09 -0.07 -12.87
N CYS A 130 11.85 -0.54 -12.67
CA CYS A 130 11.42 -1.85 -13.14
C CYS A 130 11.15 -1.93 -14.65
N ARG A 131 11.13 -0.83 -15.41
CA ARG A 131 10.81 -0.85 -16.86
C ARG A 131 11.69 -1.81 -17.65
N ARG A 132 13.00 -1.79 -17.38
CA ARG A 132 13.96 -2.69 -18.03
C ARG A 132 13.65 -4.15 -17.70
N TYR A 133 13.42 -4.44 -16.42
CA TYR A 133 13.04 -5.79 -15.97
C TYR A 133 11.76 -6.28 -16.65
N PHE A 134 10.71 -5.46 -16.72
CA PHE A 134 9.47 -5.84 -17.40
C PHE A 134 9.67 -6.09 -18.89
N HIS A 135 10.50 -5.29 -19.56
CA HIS A 135 10.82 -5.51 -20.97
C HIS A 135 11.56 -6.84 -21.19
N GLU A 136 12.59 -7.12 -20.40
CA GLU A 136 13.40 -8.35 -20.51
C GLU A 136 12.63 -9.61 -20.10
N ARG A 137 11.66 -9.51 -19.18
CA ARG A 137 10.98 -10.66 -18.59
C ARG A 137 9.59 -10.97 -19.18
N ARG A 138 9.18 -10.31 -20.26
CA ARG A 138 7.94 -10.65 -20.98
C ARG A 138 7.97 -12.04 -21.62
N ASP A 139 9.15 -12.51 -22.01
CA ASP A 139 9.33 -13.82 -22.64
C ASP A 139 10.40 -14.64 -21.91
N LEU A 140 9.96 -15.62 -21.14
CA LEU A 140 10.80 -16.51 -20.35
C LEU A 140 10.71 -17.96 -20.85
N ARG A 141 10.33 -18.16 -22.11
CA ARG A 141 10.19 -19.49 -22.72
C ARG A 141 11.52 -20.23 -22.92
N PHE A 142 12.64 -19.51 -22.94
CA PHE A 142 13.95 -20.11 -23.26
C PHE A 142 14.87 -20.22 -22.05
N LEU A 143 14.38 -19.97 -20.84
CA LEU A 143 15.18 -20.16 -19.64
C LEU A 143 15.31 -21.66 -19.34
N PRO A 144 16.54 -22.20 -19.30
CA PRO A 144 16.75 -23.60 -18.96
C PRO A 144 16.36 -23.85 -17.51
N LEU A 145 15.80 -25.04 -17.23
CA LEU A 145 15.55 -25.46 -15.87
C LEU A 145 16.89 -25.78 -15.21
N LEU A 146 17.33 -24.92 -14.29
CA LEU A 146 18.47 -25.21 -13.44
C LEU A 146 18.06 -26.30 -12.45
N THR A 147 18.78 -27.42 -12.44
CA THR A 147 18.48 -28.58 -11.59
C THR A 147 18.79 -28.33 -10.11
N SER A 148 19.55 -27.28 -9.78
CA SER A 148 19.83 -26.85 -8.40
C SER A 148 19.16 -25.52 -8.08
N VAL A 149 18.09 -25.56 -7.28
CA VAL A 149 17.35 -24.39 -6.75
C VAL A 149 18.21 -23.55 -5.78
N VAL A 150 19.32 -24.10 -5.28
CA VAL A 150 20.15 -23.55 -4.20
C VAL A 150 20.88 -22.24 -4.56
N GLU A 151 20.92 -21.85 -5.84
CA GLU A 151 21.70 -20.68 -6.30
C GLU A 151 20.91 -19.74 -7.22
N LEU A 152 19.57 -19.75 -7.17
CA LEU A 152 18.77 -18.80 -7.95
C LEU A 152 18.79 -17.42 -7.31
N ASP A 153 19.66 -16.56 -7.84
CA ASP A 153 19.69 -15.14 -7.54
C ASP A 153 18.53 -14.37 -8.18
N VAL A 154 18.26 -13.20 -7.62
CA VAL A 154 17.31 -12.24 -8.20
C VAL A 154 17.84 -11.78 -9.56
N SER A 155 16.94 -11.64 -10.52
CA SER A 155 17.24 -11.08 -11.83
C SER A 155 18.06 -9.78 -11.71
N PRO A 156 19.21 -9.66 -12.43
CA PRO A 156 20.05 -8.46 -12.36
C PRO A 156 19.32 -7.16 -12.72
N ALA A 157 18.33 -7.22 -13.63
CA ALA A 157 17.53 -6.05 -13.99
C ALA A 157 16.55 -5.60 -12.87
N LEU A 158 16.31 -6.45 -11.87
CA LEU A 158 15.42 -6.17 -10.73
C LEU A 158 16.21 -5.81 -9.45
N SER A 159 17.49 -6.18 -9.36
CA SER A 159 18.29 -5.96 -8.14
C SER A 159 18.39 -4.49 -7.75
N GLU A 160 18.70 -3.62 -8.72
CA GLU A 160 18.83 -2.17 -8.50
C GLU A 160 17.49 -1.51 -8.09
N PRO A 161 16.36 -1.72 -8.80
CA PRO A 161 15.06 -1.24 -8.35
C PRO A 161 14.68 -1.68 -6.93
N LEU A 162 14.95 -2.94 -6.56
CA LEU A 162 14.69 -3.43 -5.20
C LEU A 162 15.61 -2.78 -4.16
N SER A 163 16.87 -2.55 -4.50
CA SER A 163 17.83 -1.86 -3.63
C SER A 163 17.37 -0.42 -3.35
N GLN A 164 16.95 0.30 -4.40
CA GLN A 164 16.41 1.66 -4.29
C GLN A 164 15.13 1.68 -3.47
N LEU A 165 14.17 0.80 -3.75
CA LEU A 165 12.93 0.68 -2.97
C LEU A 165 13.22 0.49 -1.48
N ARG A 166 14.14 -0.42 -1.12
CA ARG A 166 14.53 -0.66 0.28
C ARG A 166 15.17 0.57 0.90
N THR A 167 16.03 1.26 0.16
CA THR A 167 16.71 2.48 0.62
C THR A 167 15.69 3.57 0.94
N GLU A 168 14.74 3.81 0.03
CA GLU A 168 13.67 4.79 0.23
C GLU A 168 12.79 4.45 1.44
N LEU A 169 12.32 3.20 1.54
CA LEU A 169 11.45 2.79 2.64
C LEU A 169 12.16 2.83 4.01
N VAL A 170 13.46 2.50 4.06
CA VAL A 170 14.25 2.60 5.29
C VAL A 170 14.45 4.07 5.69
N ALA A 171 14.73 4.93 4.72
CA ALA A 171 14.90 6.37 4.98
C ALA A 171 13.58 7.02 5.44
N LEU A 172 12.45 6.68 4.81
CA LEU A 172 11.12 7.09 5.27
C LEU A 172 10.81 6.59 6.69
N GLN A 173 11.12 5.32 6.99
CA GLN A 173 10.92 4.75 8.33
C GLN A 173 11.72 5.50 9.40
N ALA A 174 12.90 6.03 9.07
CA ALA A 174 13.72 6.77 10.02
C ALA A 174 13.13 8.12 10.42
N VAL A 175 12.26 8.71 9.57
CA VAL A 175 11.77 10.09 9.77
C VAL A 175 10.26 10.17 9.98
N ALA A 176 9.47 9.24 9.45
CA ALA A 176 8.00 9.28 9.52
C ALA A 176 7.46 8.69 10.84
N PRO A 177 6.36 9.23 11.39
CA PRO A 177 5.64 8.61 12.50
C PRO A 177 5.22 7.17 12.16
N PRO A 178 5.19 6.23 13.13
CA PRO A 178 4.86 4.83 12.87
C PRO A 178 3.51 4.60 12.17
N ALA A 179 2.51 5.44 12.46
CA ALA A 179 1.20 5.35 11.83
C ALA A 179 1.24 5.77 10.34
N SER A 180 1.89 6.89 10.04
CA SER A 180 2.13 7.37 8.68
C SER A 180 2.94 6.36 7.88
N MET A 181 4.06 5.89 8.42
CA MET A 181 4.89 4.89 7.76
C MET A 181 4.10 3.63 7.41
N ARG A 182 3.18 3.19 8.31
CA ARG A 182 2.31 2.04 8.06
C ARG A 182 1.42 2.24 6.83
N ARG A 183 0.75 3.39 6.71
CA ARG A 183 -0.11 3.71 5.57
C ARG A 183 0.70 3.79 4.28
N VAL A 184 1.85 4.47 4.33
CA VAL A 184 2.76 4.64 3.19
C VAL A 184 3.25 3.30 2.65
N TRP A 185 3.84 2.43 3.49
CA TRP A 185 4.37 1.16 2.96
C TRP A 185 3.26 0.22 2.47
N GLN A 186 2.08 0.22 3.12
CA GLN A 186 0.95 -0.61 2.69
C GLN A 186 0.46 -0.19 1.30
N ARG A 187 0.38 1.12 1.05
CA ARG A 187 -0.01 1.64 -0.26
C ARG A 187 1.03 1.32 -1.33
N ILE A 188 2.32 1.56 -1.04
CA ILE A 188 3.42 1.21 -1.95
C ILE A 188 3.43 -0.29 -2.28
N ALA A 189 3.17 -1.16 -1.30
CA ALA A 189 3.08 -2.61 -1.51
C ALA A 189 1.89 -2.97 -2.43
N ALA A 190 0.73 -2.35 -2.23
CA ALA A 190 -0.44 -2.56 -3.09
C ALA A 190 -0.22 -2.06 -4.52
N ASP A 191 0.47 -0.93 -4.68
CA ASP A 191 0.81 -0.38 -5.99
C ASP A 191 1.86 -1.25 -6.71
N ALA A 192 2.83 -1.80 -5.97
CA ALA A 192 3.77 -2.78 -6.50
C ALA A 192 3.08 -4.11 -6.91
N ASP A 193 2.12 -4.61 -6.12
CA ASP A 193 1.31 -5.78 -6.46
C ASP A 193 0.57 -5.57 -7.79
N SER A 194 -0.06 -4.41 -7.94
CA SER A 194 -0.80 -4.02 -9.14
C SER A 194 0.12 -3.82 -10.34
N LEU A 195 1.25 -3.14 -10.16
CA LEU A 195 2.24 -2.89 -11.20
C LEU A 195 2.75 -4.19 -11.83
N PHE A 196 3.18 -5.15 -11.00
CA PHE A 196 3.67 -6.44 -11.52
C PHE A 196 2.55 -7.27 -12.14
N ALA A 197 1.34 -7.25 -11.57
CA ALA A 197 0.19 -7.93 -12.13
C ALA A 197 -0.13 -7.44 -13.55
N GLU A 198 -0.14 -6.13 -13.74
CA GLU A 198 -0.48 -5.48 -15.01
C GLU A 198 0.65 -5.55 -16.04
N GLN A 199 1.89 -5.24 -15.62
CA GLN A 199 3.01 -5.09 -16.55
C GLN A 199 3.68 -6.41 -16.93
N LEU A 200 3.59 -7.42 -16.06
CA LEU A 200 4.31 -8.69 -16.22
C LEU A 200 3.38 -9.90 -16.23
N LEU A 201 2.64 -10.14 -15.14
CA LEU A 201 1.91 -11.41 -14.95
C LEU A 201 0.82 -11.65 -16.00
N ARG A 202 0.18 -10.57 -16.48
CA ARG A 202 -0.82 -10.63 -17.56
C ARG A 202 -0.24 -11.05 -18.92
N HIS A 203 1.07 -10.88 -19.13
CA HIS A 203 1.67 -11.00 -20.46
C HIS A 203 2.77 -12.06 -20.58
N VAL A 204 3.28 -12.54 -19.44
CA VAL A 204 4.45 -13.42 -19.41
C VAL A 204 4.21 -14.78 -20.04
N GLN A 205 5.14 -15.22 -20.87
CA GLN A 205 5.23 -16.59 -21.39
C GLN A 205 6.35 -17.34 -20.66
N LEU A 206 6.09 -18.55 -20.18
CA LEU A 206 6.96 -19.24 -19.23
C LEU A 206 7.36 -20.63 -19.70
N SER A 207 8.64 -20.96 -19.59
CA SER A 207 9.12 -22.35 -19.45
C SER A 207 9.11 -22.76 -17.97
N PRO A 208 9.38 -24.05 -17.63
CA PRO A 208 9.58 -24.45 -16.23
C PRO A 208 10.70 -23.67 -15.53
N GLY A 209 11.84 -23.45 -16.21
CA GLY A 209 12.94 -22.64 -15.67
C GLY A 209 12.55 -21.16 -15.50
N GLY A 210 11.81 -20.62 -16.47
CA GLY A 210 11.25 -19.26 -16.41
C GLY A 210 10.29 -19.06 -15.23
N ALA A 211 9.46 -20.06 -14.94
CA ALA A 211 8.54 -20.02 -13.80
C ALA A 211 9.28 -19.99 -12.45
N VAL A 212 10.35 -20.78 -12.31
CA VAL A 212 11.20 -20.78 -11.11
C VAL A 212 11.89 -19.43 -10.92
N GLN A 213 12.49 -18.86 -11.97
CA GLN A 213 13.11 -17.53 -11.89
C GLN A 213 12.09 -16.44 -11.56
N LEU A 214 10.92 -16.44 -12.21
CA LEU A 214 9.88 -15.47 -11.93
C LEU A 214 9.39 -15.58 -10.48
N CYS A 215 9.17 -16.80 -9.98
CA CYS A 215 8.78 -17.02 -8.59
C CYS A 215 9.84 -16.46 -7.61
N ARG A 216 11.14 -16.66 -7.90
CA ARG A 216 12.24 -16.09 -7.11
C ARG A 216 12.20 -14.57 -7.08
N ASP A 217 11.98 -13.95 -8.24
CA ASP A 217 11.94 -12.49 -8.39
C ASP A 217 10.73 -11.89 -7.66
N LEU A 218 9.54 -12.48 -7.81
CA LEU A 218 8.33 -12.05 -7.09
C LEU A 218 8.50 -12.17 -5.58
N ARG A 219 9.13 -13.25 -5.10
CA ARG A 219 9.48 -13.40 -3.68
C ARG A 219 10.42 -12.31 -3.20
N ALA A 220 11.41 -11.92 -4.00
CA ALA A 220 12.31 -10.82 -3.65
C ALA A 220 11.59 -9.47 -3.51
N VAL A 221 10.55 -9.23 -4.32
CA VAL A 221 9.65 -8.08 -4.16
C VAL A 221 8.92 -8.17 -2.82
N ILE A 222 8.30 -9.30 -2.49
CA ILE A 222 7.58 -9.51 -1.23
C ILE A 222 8.49 -9.35 -0.01
N GLU A 223 9.68 -9.93 -0.06
CA GLU A 223 10.71 -9.87 0.99
C GLU A 223 11.20 -8.44 1.25
N SER A 224 11.13 -7.55 0.25
CA SER A 224 11.51 -6.15 0.42
C SER A 224 10.61 -5.39 1.40
N PHE A 225 9.44 -5.95 1.74
CA PHE A 225 8.52 -5.41 2.75
C PHE A 225 8.56 -6.14 4.11
N ALA A 226 9.41 -7.17 4.28
CA ALA A 226 9.44 -7.98 5.49
C ALA A 226 9.84 -7.20 6.76
N ARG A 227 10.56 -6.09 6.61
CA ARG A 227 10.91 -5.19 7.74
C ARG A 227 9.70 -4.41 8.28
N PHE A 228 8.66 -4.22 7.47
CA PHE A 228 7.52 -3.36 7.81
C PHE A 228 6.27 -4.17 8.21
N SER A 229 6.27 -5.47 7.90
CA SER A 229 5.18 -6.39 8.23
C SER A 229 5.71 -7.78 8.48
N SER A 230 5.19 -8.45 9.51
CA SER A 230 5.40 -9.89 9.71
C SER A 230 4.69 -10.75 8.66
N ARG A 231 3.77 -10.16 7.88
CA ARG A 231 2.99 -10.82 6.83
C ARG A 231 2.89 -9.93 5.58
N PRO A 232 4.00 -9.64 4.88
CA PRO A 232 4.01 -8.75 3.72
C PRO A 232 3.12 -9.26 2.57
N ALA A 233 2.97 -10.59 2.45
CA ALA A 233 2.12 -11.23 1.46
C ALA A 233 0.63 -10.80 1.53
N THR A 234 0.17 -10.25 2.66
CA THR A 234 -1.20 -9.74 2.80
C THR A 234 -1.45 -8.46 2.02
N SER A 235 -0.41 -7.67 1.76
CA SER A 235 -0.48 -6.46 0.93
C SER A 235 -0.10 -6.74 -0.54
N LEU A 236 0.61 -7.84 -0.78
CA LEU A 236 1.06 -8.30 -2.11
C LEU A 236 0.39 -9.63 -2.48
N ARG A 237 -0.95 -9.66 -2.38
CA ARG A 237 -1.72 -10.91 -2.48
C ARG A 237 -1.65 -11.50 -3.88
N ARG A 238 -1.76 -10.70 -4.94
CA ARG A 238 -1.70 -11.23 -6.31
C ARG A 238 -0.34 -11.82 -6.61
N LEU A 239 0.74 -11.17 -6.19
CA LEU A 239 2.09 -11.72 -6.33
C LEU A 239 2.25 -13.03 -5.57
N HIS A 240 1.80 -13.07 -4.31
CA HIS A 240 1.88 -14.27 -3.49
C HIS A 240 1.12 -15.45 -4.10
N GLU A 241 -0.13 -15.23 -4.52
CA GLU A 241 -0.96 -16.24 -5.17
C GLU A 241 -0.42 -16.65 -6.54
N SER A 242 0.23 -15.73 -7.26
CA SER A 242 0.92 -16.05 -8.52
C SER A 242 2.11 -16.97 -8.28
N CYS A 243 2.87 -16.78 -7.20
CA CYS A 243 3.92 -17.73 -6.81
C CYS A 243 3.35 -19.13 -6.55
N GLN A 244 2.20 -19.25 -5.88
CA GLN A 244 1.53 -20.55 -5.67
C GLN A 244 1.18 -21.24 -6.99
N LEU A 245 0.71 -20.48 -7.99
CA LEU A 245 0.43 -21.02 -9.33
C LEU A 245 1.71 -21.43 -10.08
N LEU A 246 2.79 -20.64 -9.96
CA LEU A 246 4.07 -20.91 -10.60
C LEU A 246 4.76 -22.18 -10.08
N GLU A 247 4.49 -22.54 -8.82
CA GLU A 247 5.09 -23.70 -8.15
C GLU A 247 4.35 -25.02 -8.42
N LEU A 248 3.21 -24.98 -9.10
CA LEU A 248 2.46 -26.19 -9.44
C LEU A 248 3.28 -27.08 -10.38
N SER A 249 3.34 -28.37 -10.04
CA SER A 249 3.92 -29.40 -10.92
C SER A 249 3.15 -29.49 -12.25
N ALA A 250 3.79 -30.05 -13.29
CA ALA A 250 3.14 -30.22 -14.60
C ALA A 250 1.82 -31.02 -14.51
N ALA A 251 1.76 -32.03 -13.62
CA ALA A 251 0.57 -32.83 -13.37
C ALA A 251 -0.55 -32.01 -12.70
N GLU A 252 -0.21 -31.20 -11.68
CA GLU A 252 -1.16 -30.32 -11.00
C GLU A 252 -1.69 -29.23 -11.93
N ARG A 253 -0.81 -28.58 -12.71
CA ARG A 253 -1.22 -27.60 -13.72
C ARG A 253 -2.17 -28.20 -14.75
N SER A 254 -1.85 -29.38 -15.28
CA SER A 254 -2.70 -30.08 -16.24
C SER A 254 -4.05 -30.49 -15.65
N ARG A 255 -4.09 -30.84 -14.36
CA ARG A 255 -5.35 -31.10 -13.63
C ARG A 255 -6.15 -29.82 -13.45
N MET A 256 -5.50 -28.73 -13.05
CA MET A 256 -6.14 -27.43 -12.82
C MET A 256 -6.73 -26.85 -14.11
N LEU A 257 -5.98 -26.89 -15.22
CA LEU A 257 -6.45 -26.43 -16.52
C LEU A 257 -7.68 -27.22 -17.00
N ARG A 258 -7.70 -28.55 -16.80
CA ARG A 258 -8.88 -29.37 -17.12
C ARG A 258 -10.09 -28.99 -16.27
N LEU A 259 -9.90 -28.79 -14.96
CA LEU A 259 -10.96 -28.36 -14.05
C LEU A 259 -11.50 -26.96 -14.39
N MET A 260 -10.63 -26.06 -14.86
CA MET A 260 -11.01 -24.70 -15.29
C MET A 260 -11.59 -24.66 -16.72
N ALA A 261 -11.42 -25.72 -17.51
CA ALA A 261 -11.97 -25.83 -18.85
C ALA A 261 -13.39 -26.39 -18.88
N THR A 262 -13.84 -27.11 -17.83
CA THR A 262 -15.20 -27.63 -17.77
C THR A 262 -16.20 -26.47 -17.69
N PRO A 263 -17.15 -26.35 -18.65
CA PRO A 263 -18.14 -25.28 -18.64
C PRO A 263 -19.02 -25.41 -17.39
N ALA A 264 -19.33 -24.28 -16.77
CA ALA A 264 -20.12 -24.16 -15.55
C ALA A 264 -21.63 -24.51 -15.74
N GLU A 265 -21.95 -25.27 -16.79
CA GLU A 265 -23.30 -25.34 -17.38
C GLU A 265 -24.32 -26.11 -16.54
N HIS A 266 -23.92 -26.85 -15.50
CA HIS A 266 -24.84 -27.73 -14.76
C HIS A 266 -24.86 -27.53 -13.24
N SER A 267 -24.34 -26.42 -12.73
CA SER A 267 -24.59 -26.07 -11.33
C SER A 267 -25.20 -24.66 -11.22
N VAL A 268 -26.28 -24.59 -10.44
CA VAL A 268 -26.79 -23.34 -9.84
C VAL A 268 -25.66 -22.60 -9.08
N ASP A 269 -24.57 -23.32 -8.81
CA ASP A 269 -23.32 -22.95 -8.15
C ASP A 269 -22.08 -23.04 -9.08
N GLY A 270 -22.20 -22.73 -10.38
CA GLY A 270 -21.18 -22.83 -11.45
C GLY A 270 -19.76 -22.35 -11.10
N SER A 271 -19.65 -21.42 -10.16
CA SER A 271 -18.40 -20.85 -9.66
C SER A 271 -17.71 -21.68 -8.57
N THR A 272 -18.36 -22.67 -7.95
CA THR A 272 -17.89 -23.28 -6.69
C THR A 272 -16.74 -24.26 -6.85
N ALA A 273 -16.74 -25.17 -7.82
CA ALA A 273 -15.69 -26.19 -7.94
C ALA A 273 -14.34 -25.59 -8.33
N GLN A 274 -14.32 -24.68 -9.31
CA GLN A 274 -13.13 -23.96 -9.74
C GLN A 274 -12.59 -23.05 -8.62
N ARG A 275 -13.48 -22.30 -7.97
CA ARG A 275 -13.13 -21.45 -6.83
C ARG A 275 -12.63 -22.26 -5.65
N LYS A 276 -13.23 -23.42 -5.37
CA LYS A 276 -12.80 -24.33 -4.31
C LYS A 276 -11.39 -24.84 -4.58
N ALA A 277 -11.11 -25.30 -5.81
CA ALA A 277 -9.76 -25.76 -6.15
C ALA A 277 -8.69 -24.67 -6.01
N LEU A 278 -8.99 -23.41 -6.36
CA LEU A 278 -8.11 -22.27 -6.10
C LEU A 278 -7.97 -22.00 -4.59
N THR A 279 -9.08 -22.03 -3.86
CA THR A 279 -9.10 -21.81 -2.40
C THR A 279 -8.31 -22.88 -1.66
N ASP A 280 -8.37 -24.14 -2.11
CA ASP A 280 -7.60 -25.27 -1.58
C ASP A 280 -6.08 -25.07 -1.79
N LEU A 281 -5.67 -24.26 -2.76
CA LEU A 281 -4.28 -23.82 -2.97
C LEU A 281 -3.92 -22.53 -2.20
N GLY A 282 -4.87 -21.91 -1.48
CA GLY A 282 -4.70 -20.62 -0.83
C GLY A 282 -4.86 -19.41 -1.76
N ILE A 283 -5.45 -19.60 -2.94
CA ILE A 283 -5.67 -18.56 -3.94
C ILE A 283 -7.08 -17.98 -3.76
N HIS A 284 -7.16 -16.71 -3.37
CA HIS A 284 -8.41 -16.04 -3.03
C HIS A 284 -8.70 -14.79 -3.86
N VAL A 285 -7.68 -14.15 -4.42
CA VAL A 285 -7.76 -12.89 -5.19
C VAL A 285 -7.76 -13.16 -6.69
N ILE A 286 -6.92 -14.09 -7.19
CA ILE A 286 -6.89 -14.46 -8.60
C ILE A 286 -8.18 -15.22 -8.96
N SER A 287 -8.90 -14.74 -9.96
CA SER A 287 -10.13 -15.39 -10.44
C SER A 287 -9.82 -16.68 -11.21
N ALA A 288 -10.81 -17.56 -11.37
CA ALA A 288 -10.66 -18.79 -12.16
C ALA A 288 -10.26 -18.51 -13.62
N ALA A 289 -10.78 -17.43 -14.21
CA ALA A 289 -10.44 -17.02 -15.56
C ALA A 289 -8.98 -16.53 -15.66
N GLU A 290 -8.56 -15.65 -14.75
CA GLU A 290 -7.17 -15.16 -14.69
C GLU A 290 -6.19 -16.32 -14.40
N GLY A 291 -6.52 -17.22 -13.47
CA GLY A 291 -5.69 -18.38 -13.14
C GLY A 291 -5.54 -19.32 -14.33
N ARG A 292 -6.63 -19.62 -15.05
CA ARG A 292 -6.60 -20.43 -16.27
C ARG A 292 -5.72 -19.80 -17.34
N ASP A 293 -5.94 -18.52 -17.61
CA ASP A 293 -5.17 -17.74 -18.58
C ASP A 293 -3.67 -17.76 -18.22
N PHE A 294 -3.33 -17.48 -16.96
CA PHE A 294 -1.96 -17.52 -16.45
C PHE A 294 -1.31 -18.90 -16.62
N LEU A 295 -2.00 -19.97 -16.20
CA LEU A 295 -1.49 -21.35 -16.32
C LEU A 295 -1.34 -21.80 -17.77
N SER A 296 -2.19 -21.31 -18.68
CA SER A 296 -2.11 -21.67 -20.11
C SER A 296 -0.87 -21.13 -20.81
N ARG A 297 -0.24 -20.09 -20.25
CA ARG A 297 1.02 -19.51 -20.74
C ARG A 297 2.28 -20.25 -20.26
N MET A 298 2.12 -21.24 -19.38
CA MET A 298 3.23 -22.06 -18.90
C MET A 298 3.39 -23.31 -19.77
N HIS A 299 4.48 -23.37 -20.52
CA HIS A 299 4.80 -24.49 -21.39
C HIS A 299 5.31 -25.67 -20.56
N ASN A 300 4.81 -26.87 -20.86
CA ASN A 300 5.33 -28.14 -20.36
C ASN A 300 6.09 -28.75 -21.52
N ASP A 301 7.39 -28.51 -21.61
CA ASP A 301 8.25 -29.26 -22.53
C ASP A 301 8.31 -30.74 -22.11
#